data_AF-A0A7W7PR04-F1
#
_entry.id   AF-A0A7W7PR04-F1
#
_cell.length_a   1.000
_cell.length_b   1.000
_cell.length_c   1.000
_cell.angle_alpha   90.00
_cell.angle_beta   90.00
_cell.angle_gamma   90.00
#
_symmetry.space_group_name_H-M   'P 1'
#
loop_
_entity.id
_entity.type
_entity.pdbx_description
1 polymer ?
#
loop_
_entity_poly.entity_id
_entity_poly.type
_entity_poly.pdbx_seq_one_letter_code
_entity_poly.pdbx_strand_id
1 'polypeptide(L)'
;MVPGGGPALPDPSMPVTLTDALARTAVRVLPTVLTGLRRVRPGLIVHGSACPWDAVAARELGVPAVSASTTLACHRRVPSPTRGSWGLPASATPRSVRSPRPPGPRERRPRPPEGPAPRRVP
;
A
#
# COMPACT_ATOMS: atom_id res chain seq x y z
N MET A 1 -30.04 28.99 -38.50
CA MET A 1 -28.70 28.80 -39.09
C MET A 1 -27.71 29.54 -38.21
N VAL A 2 -27.07 28.82 -37.29
CA VAL A 2 -25.82 29.24 -36.61
C VAL A 2 -24.74 28.35 -37.23
N PRO A 3 -23.73 28.91 -37.90
CA PRO A 3 -22.78 28.11 -38.66
C PRO A 3 -21.80 27.41 -37.72
N GLY A 4 -21.69 26.08 -37.82
CA GLY A 4 -20.49 25.34 -37.45
C GLY A 4 -20.05 25.36 -35.98
N GLY A 5 -20.97 25.16 -35.04
CA GLY A 5 -20.62 24.97 -33.62
C GLY A 5 -20.90 23.56 -33.15
N GLY A 6 -20.20 22.56 -33.70
CA GLY A 6 -20.18 21.23 -33.08
C GLY A 6 -19.61 21.36 -31.65
N PRO A 7 -20.06 20.54 -30.68
CA PRO A 7 -19.49 20.58 -29.33
C PRO A 7 -17.98 20.45 -29.43
N ALA A 8 -17.24 21.39 -28.82
CA ALA A 8 -15.79 21.36 -28.78
C ALA A 8 -15.35 19.96 -28.34
N LEU A 9 -14.48 19.33 -29.13
CA LEU A 9 -13.93 18.03 -28.80
C LEU A 9 -13.38 18.13 -27.37
N PRO A 10 -13.83 17.28 -26.43
CA PRO A 10 -13.32 17.33 -25.06
C PRO A 10 -11.80 17.23 -25.13
N ASP A 11 -11.11 18.12 -24.41
CA ASP A 11 -9.65 18.14 -24.29
C ASP A 11 -9.11 16.70 -24.22
N PRO A 12 -8.15 16.29 -25.08
CA PRO A 12 -7.78 14.89 -25.20
C PRO A 12 -7.43 14.31 -23.83
N SER A 13 -8.19 13.29 -23.46
CA SER A 13 -8.03 12.55 -22.20
C SER A 13 -6.60 12.00 -22.15
N MET A 14 -5.73 12.70 -21.43
CA MET A 14 -4.26 12.57 -21.44
C MET A 14 -3.62 12.69 -22.84
N PRO A 15 -2.73 13.67 -23.07
CA PRO A 15 -1.99 13.73 -24.32
C PRO A 15 -1.11 12.48 -24.47
N VAL A 16 -1.11 11.88 -25.66
CA VAL A 16 -0.39 10.61 -25.97
C VAL A 16 1.09 10.68 -25.58
N THR A 17 1.71 11.85 -25.73
CA THR A 17 3.10 12.10 -25.33
C THR A 17 3.33 11.93 -23.84
N LEU A 18 2.35 12.33 -23.01
CA LEU A 18 2.38 12.13 -21.56
C LEU A 18 2.23 10.64 -21.22
N THR A 19 1.31 9.94 -21.87
CA THR A 19 1.14 8.48 -21.67
C THR A 19 2.41 7.72 -22.05
N ASP A 20 3.03 8.08 -23.17
CA ASP A 20 4.29 7.48 -23.62
C ASP A 20 5.44 7.78 -22.65
N ALA A 21 5.57 9.03 -22.18
CA ALA A 21 6.56 9.39 -21.17
C ALA A 21 6.36 8.64 -19.85
N LEU A 22 5.11 8.48 -19.40
CA LEU A 22 4.75 7.69 -18.22
C LEU A 22 5.09 6.21 -18.42
N ALA A 23 4.78 5.63 -19.58
CA ALA A 23 5.09 4.24 -19.89
C ALA A 23 6.61 3.99 -19.88
N ARG A 24 7.40 4.86 -20.52
CA ARG A 24 8.88 4.75 -20.51
C ARG A 24 9.44 4.86 -19.10
N THR A 25 8.93 5.82 -18.32
CA THR A 25 9.37 6.01 -16.92
C THR A 25 9.03 4.78 -16.08
N ALA A 26 7.84 4.23 -16.26
CA ALA A 26 7.37 3.04 -15.58
C ALA A 26 8.25 1.82 -15.84
N VAL A 27 8.59 1.55 -17.09
CA VAL A 27 9.51 0.45 -17.45
C VAL A 27 10.88 0.61 -16.78
N ARG A 28 11.38 1.84 -16.65
CA ARG A 28 12.67 2.11 -15.99
C ARG A 28 12.62 1.91 -14.47
N VAL A 29 11.51 2.27 -13.83
CA VAL A 29 11.38 2.27 -12.35
C VAL A 29 10.91 0.93 -11.78
N LEU A 30 10.10 0.19 -12.54
CA LEU A 30 9.45 -1.04 -12.08
C LEU A 30 10.41 -2.08 -11.45
N PRO A 31 11.62 -2.37 -11.99
CA PRO A 31 12.51 -3.37 -11.39
C PRO A 31 12.94 -3.02 -9.96
N THR A 32 13.27 -1.75 -9.72
CA THR A 32 13.66 -1.26 -8.39
C THR A 32 12.49 -1.32 -7.43
N VAL A 33 11.30 -0.92 -7.88
CA VAL A 33 10.08 -0.97 -7.05
C VAL A 33 9.72 -2.41 -6.70
N LEU A 34 9.75 -3.34 -7.66
CA LEU A 34 9.52 -4.76 -7.40
C LEU A 34 10.50 -5.32 -6.39
N THR A 35 11.77 -4.91 -6.46
CA THR A 35 12.79 -5.33 -5.49
C THR A 35 12.44 -4.85 -4.08
N GLY A 36 11.99 -3.59 -3.93
CA GLY A 36 11.51 -3.05 -2.66
C GLY A 36 10.25 -3.77 -2.15
N LEU A 37 9.24 -3.94 -3.01
CA LEU A 37 7.98 -4.57 -2.67
C LEU A 37 8.14 -6.05 -2.27
N ARG A 38 9.02 -6.80 -2.94
CA ARG A 38 9.35 -8.20 -2.57
C ARG A 38 9.93 -8.31 -1.16
N ARG A 39 10.65 -7.29 -0.69
CA ARG A 39 11.20 -7.27 0.67
C ARG A 39 10.12 -7.06 1.72
N VAL A 40 9.16 -6.16 1.45
CA VAL A 40 8.09 -5.84 2.41
C VAL A 40 6.85 -6.75 2.29
N ARG A 41 6.73 -7.51 1.19
CA ARG A 41 5.67 -8.51 0.95
C ARG A 41 4.25 -7.99 1.22
N PRO A 42 3.79 -6.98 0.45
CA PRO A 42 2.46 -6.42 0.63
C PRO A 42 1.38 -7.49 0.44
N GLY A 43 0.23 -7.34 1.11
CA GLY A 43 -0.93 -8.21 0.91
C GLY A 43 -1.92 -7.72 -0.14
N LEU A 44 -1.76 -6.47 -0.61
CA LEU A 44 -2.64 -5.76 -1.54
C LEU A 44 -1.84 -4.60 -2.16
N ILE A 45 -2.07 -4.29 -3.44
CA ILE A 45 -1.63 -3.04 -4.06
C ILE A 45 -2.85 -2.18 -4.37
N VAL A 46 -2.87 -0.96 -3.83
CA VAL A 46 -3.84 0.08 -4.22
C VAL A 46 -3.15 0.99 -5.22
N HIS A 47 -3.75 1.20 -6.38
CA HIS A 47 -3.13 1.93 -7.48
C HIS A 47 -3.98 3.06 -8.02
N GLY A 48 -3.33 4.12 -8.50
CA GLY A 48 -4.03 5.17 -9.25
C GLY A 48 -4.45 4.65 -10.63
N SER A 49 -5.57 5.16 -11.16
CA SER A 49 -6.01 4.82 -12.53
C SER A 49 -5.04 5.26 -13.62
N ALA A 50 -4.18 6.24 -13.31
CA ALA A 50 -3.16 6.76 -14.22
C ALA A 50 -1.75 6.17 -13.98
N CYS A 51 -1.57 5.29 -12.98
CA CYS A 51 -0.27 4.69 -12.72
C CYS A 51 -0.08 3.42 -13.57
N PRO A 52 0.85 3.44 -14.55
CA PRO A 52 0.93 2.37 -15.55
C PRO A 52 1.59 1.07 -15.05
N TRP A 53 2.29 1.08 -13.91
CA TRP A 53 3.06 -0.08 -13.44
C TRP A 53 2.48 -0.80 -12.22
N ASP A 54 1.58 -0.18 -11.45
CA ASP A 54 1.11 -0.75 -10.19
C ASP A 54 0.34 -2.08 -10.38
N ALA A 55 -0.50 -2.16 -11.42
CA ALA A 55 -1.22 -3.40 -11.76
C ALA A 55 -0.25 -4.51 -12.19
N VAL A 56 0.82 -4.16 -12.90
CA VAL A 56 1.90 -5.09 -13.26
C VAL A 56 2.62 -5.56 -12.00
N ALA A 57 2.94 -4.66 -11.07
CA ALA A 57 3.58 -5.02 -9.82
C ALA A 57 2.74 -5.99 -8.98
N ALA A 58 1.42 -5.80 -8.95
CA ALA A 58 0.51 -6.68 -8.20
C ALA A 58 0.53 -8.10 -8.79
N ARG A 59 0.48 -8.20 -10.13
CA ARG A 59 0.59 -9.46 -10.86
C ARG A 59 1.93 -10.16 -10.59
N GLU A 60 3.04 -9.42 -10.66
CA GLU A 60 4.38 -9.96 -10.44
C GLU A 60 4.66 -10.40 -8.98
N LEU A 61 3.88 -9.87 -8.03
CA LEU A 61 3.94 -10.28 -6.62
C LEU A 61 2.87 -11.33 -6.25
N GLY A 62 1.92 -11.63 -7.15
CA GLY A 62 0.82 -12.54 -6.89
C GLY A 62 -0.16 -12.02 -5.84
N VAL A 63 -0.39 -10.71 -5.77
CA VAL A 63 -1.26 -10.07 -4.77
C VAL A 63 -2.43 -9.36 -5.45
N PRO A 64 -3.58 -9.17 -4.76
CA PRO A 64 -4.70 -8.43 -5.32
C PRO A 64 -4.33 -6.97 -5.65
N ALA A 65 -5.01 -6.41 -6.66
CA ALA A 65 -4.90 -5.02 -7.06
C ALA A 65 -6.26 -4.31 -6.92
N VAL A 66 -6.25 -3.09 -6.40
CA VAL A 66 -7.45 -2.22 -6.30
C VAL A 66 -7.14 -0.86 -6.91
N SER A 67 -7.95 -0.44 -7.88
CA SER A 67 -7.83 0.89 -8.47
C SER A 67 -8.53 1.94 -7.62
N ALA A 68 -7.82 3.00 -7.25
CA ALA A 68 -8.33 4.22 -6.65
C ALA A 68 -8.41 5.30 -7.73
N SER A 69 -9.63 5.71 -8.07
CA SER A 69 -9.87 6.86 -8.94
C SER A 69 -10.06 8.11 -8.09
N THR A 70 -9.13 9.05 -8.19
CA THR A 70 -9.18 10.33 -7.46
C THR A 70 -10.03 11.38 -8.18
N THR A 71 -10.57 11.06 -9.37
CA THR A 71 -11.47 11.95 -10.09
C THR A 71 -12.76 12.10 -9.28
N LEU A 72 -12.99 13.28 -8.71
CA LEU A 72 -14.33 13.67 -8.30
C LEU A 72 -15.20 13.61 -9.56
N ALA A 73 -16.18 12.71 -9.55
CA ALA A 73 -17.18 12.65 -10.60
C ALA A 73 -18.02 13.93 -10.55
N CYS A 74 -17.54 15.04 -11.11
CA CYS A 74 -18.31 16.25 -11.37
C CYS A 74 -19.26 16.06 -12.57
N HIS A 75 -19.79 14.85 -12.75
CA HIS A 75 -20.79 14.55 -13.77
C HIS A 75 -22.07 14.16 -13.05
N ARG A 76 -23.11 15.02 -13.13
CA ARG A 76 -24.44 14.84 -12.51
C ARG A 76 -25.15 13.51 -12.83
N ARG A 77 -24.57 12.64 -13.67
CA ARG A 77 -25.16 11.39 -14.19
C ARG A 77 -24.34 10.13 -13.92
N VAL A 78 -23.18 10.21 -13.25
CA VAL A 78 -22.38 9.02 -12.94
C VAL A 78 -22.46 8.75 -11.43
N PRO A 79 -22.92 7.57 -10.99
CA PRO A 79 -22.93 7.20 -9.58
C PRO A 79 -21.53 7.35 -8.98
N SER A 80 -21.44 7.96 -7.80
CA SER A 80 -20.15 8.15 -7.12
C SER A 80 -19.44 6.79 -6.94
N PRO A 81 -18.14 6.68 -7.26
CA PRO A 81 -17.36 5.45 -7.10
C PRO A 81 -17.34 4.94 -5.63
N THR A 82 -17.67 5.80 -4.67
CA THR A 82 -17.85 5.47 -3.24
C THR A 82 -18.92 4.40 -2.98
N ARG A 83 -19.84 4.13 -3.93
CA ARG A 83 -20.88 3.11 -3.75
C ARG A 83 -20.37 1.68 -3.96
N GLY A 84 -19.29 1.48 -4.72
CA GLY A 84 -18.70 0.17 -5.00
C GLY A 84 -17.64 -0.28 -3.99
N SER A 85 -17.12 0.62 -3.15
CA SER A 85 -16.02 0.34 -2.22
C SER A 85 -16.42 -0.47 -0.97
N TRP A 86 -17.73 -0.66 -0.72
CA TRP A 86 -18.23 -1.38 0.46
C TRP A 86 -17.98 -2.91 0.43
N GLY A 87 -17.68 -3.48 -0.75
CA GLY A 87 -17.36 -4.90 -0.90
C GLY A 87 -15.88 -5.26 -0.78
N LEU A 88 -14.99 -4.26 -0.69
CA LEU A 88 -13.53 -4.45 -0.66
C LEU A 88 -12.87 -4.74 0.72
N PRO A 89 -13.53 -4.63 1.89
CA PRO A 89 -12.84 -4.89 3.15
C PRO A 89 -12.72 -6.38 3.52
N ALA A 90 -13.25 -7.32 2.72
CA ALA A 90 -13.21 -8.75 3.05
C ALA A 90 -11.97 -9.51 2.53
N SER A 91 -11.30 -9.02 1.48
CA SER A 91 -10.17 -9.74 0.83
C SER A 91 -8.79 -9.28 1.28
N ALA A 92 -8.70 -8.17 2.01
CA ALA A 92 -7.43 -7.62 2.51
C ALA A 92 -7.32 -7.85 4.01
N THR A 93 -6.91 -9.05 4.43
CA THR A 93 -6.49 -9.27 5.81
C THR A 93 -5.08 -8.69 5.97
N PRO A 94 -4.89 -7.61 6.75
CA PRO A 94 -3.55 -7.15 7.05
C PRO A 94 -2.84 -8.25 7.86
N ARG A 95 -1.78 -8.85 7.30
CA ARG A 95 -0.83 -9.62 8.10
C ARG A 95 -0.11 -8.62 8.99
N SER A 96 -0.59 -8.49 10.22
CA SER A 96 0.13 -7.78 11.27
C SER A 96 1.55 -8.32 11.32
N VAL A 97 2.54 -7.47 11.08
CA VAL A 97 3.94 -7.82 11.30
C VAL A 97 4.02 -8.15 12.78
N ARG A 98 4.20 -9.43 13.08
CA ARG A 98 4.36 -9.91 14.44
C ARG A 98 5.55 -9.18 15.03
N SER A 99 5.31 -8.16 15.86
CA SER A 99 6.35 -7.53 16.65
C SER A 99 7.13 -8.63 17.36
N PRO A 100 8.47 -8.57 17.40
CA PRO A 100 9.25 -9.45 18.25
C PRO A 100 8.66 -9.40 19.66
N ARG A 101 8.27 -10.57 20.17
CA ARG A 101 7.78 -10.71 21.54
C ARG A 101 8.81 -10.05 22.47
N PRO A 102 8.41 -9.09 23.32
CA PRO A 102 9.34 -8.52 24.28
C PRO A 102 9.90 -9.67 25.14
N PRO A 103 11.20 -9.65 25.48
CA PRO A 103 11.77 -10.67 26.33
C PRO A 103 10.92 -10.77 27.60
N GLY A 104 10.49 -12.01 27.92
CA GLY A 104 9.72 -12.27 29.13
C GLY A 104 10.47 -11.77 30.38
N PRO A 105 9.76 -11.54 31.48
CA PRO A 105 10.38 -11.10 32.73
C PRO A 105 11.51 -12.07 33.07
N ARG A 106 12.74 -11.55 33.17
CA ARG A 106 13.88 -12.29 33.68
C ARG A 106 13.50 -12.78 35.07
N GLU A 107 13.37 -14.10 35.23
CA GLU A 107 13.28 -14.72 36.55
C GLU A 107 14.44 -14.17 37.38
N ARG A 108 14.11 -13.34 38.37
CA ARG A 108 15.07 -12.97 39.40
C ARG A 108 15.38 -14.27 40.13
N ARG A 109 16.55 -14.83 39.85
CA ARG A 109 17.15 -15.89 40.68
C ARG A 109 17.02 -15.44 42.14
N PRO A 110 16.44 -16.26 43.03
CA PRO A 110 16.41 -15.94 44.45
C PRO A 110 17.85 -15.76 44.93
N ARG A 111 18.08 -14.69 45.70
CA ARG A 111 19.36 -14.47 46.38
C ARG A 111 19.65 -15.69 47.25
N PRO A 112 20.89 -16.21 47.27
CA PRO A 112 21.25 -17.23 48.23
C PRO A 112 21.03 -16.70 49.66
N PRO A 113 20.63 -17.54 50.61
CA PRO A 113 20.47 -17.13 51.99
C PRO A 113 21.79 -16.57 52.51
N GLU A 114 21.75 -15.38 53.11
CA GLU A 114 22.89 -14.80 53.80
C GLU A 114 23.33 -15.79 54.89
N GLY A 115 24.57 -16.27 54.77
CA GLY A 115 25.18 -17.15 55.77
C GLY A 115 25.29 -16.45 57.14
N PRO A 116 25.38 -17.21 58.23
CA PRO A 116 25.32 -16.66 59.57
C PRO A 116 26.51 -15.72 59.84
N ALA A 117 26.22 -14.58 60.44
CA ALA A 117 27.18 -13.56 60.84
C ALA A 117 28.28 -14.14 61.75
N PRO A 118 29.54 -13.68 61.63
CA PRO A 118 30.62 -14.17 62.47
C PRO A 118 30.37 -13.82 63.94
N ARG A 119 30.41 -14.84 64.80
CA ARG A 119 30.42 -14.69 66.26
C ARG A 119 31.64 -13.87 66.66
N ARG A 120 31.43 -12.76 67.34
CA ARG A 120 32.49 -12.10 68.13
C ARG A 120 32.76 -12.97 69.36
N VAL A 121 33.99 -13.41 69.49
CA VAL A 121 34.55 -14.06 70.69
C VAL A 121 35.03 -12.92 71.61
N PRO A 122 34.87 -13.05 72.95
CA PRO A 122 35.04 -11.96 73.92
C PRO A 122 36.42 -11.29 73.94
#